data_AF-A0A401PQ97-F1
#
_entry.id   AF-A0A401PQ97-F1
#
_cell.length_a   1.000
_cell.length_b   1.000
_cell.length_c   1.000
_cell.angle_alpha   90.00
_cell.angle_beta   90.00
_cell.angle_gamma   90.00
#
_symmetry.space_group_name_H-M   'P 1'
#
loop_
_entity.id
_entity.type
_entity.pdbx_description
1 polymer ?
#
loop_
_entity_poly.entity_id
_entity_poly.type
_entity_poly.pdbx_seq_one_letter_code
_entity_poly.pdbx_strand_id
1 'polypeptide(L)'
;MALPFKKDLEKYKDIDEDELLGKLSEEELQQLESALEELDPEHSLLPAGYRQKDQTVKTPTGPFDRDQLLVFLEKEALEYKDREDFVPFTGEKKVLPSPSSASPWIPPPLP
;
A
#
# COMPACT_ATOMS: atom_id res chain seq x y z
N MET A 1 8.01 -8.72 30.34
CA MET A 1 8.89 -9.83 29.95
C MET A 1 9.88 -9.31 28.92
N ALA A 2 11.19 -9.41 29.18
CA ALA A 2 12.20 -9.09 28.17
C ALA A 2 12.25 -10.25 27.16
N LEU A 3 12.04 -9.95 25.88
CA LEU A 3 12.09 -10.95 24.82
C LEU A 3 13.53 -11.52 24.73
N PRO A 4 13.71 -12.84 24.56
CA PRO A 4 15.02 -13.50 24.68
C PRO A 4 16.09 -12.96 23.74
N PHE A 5 15.72 -12.40 22.59
CA PHE A 5 16.63 -11.77 21.64
C PHE A 5 17.25 -10.44 22.13
N LYS A 6 16.68 -9.80 23.15
CA LYS A 6 17.21 -8.53 23.71
C LYS A 6 18.52 -8.72 24.48
N LYS A 7 18.84 -9.93 24.94
CA LYS A 7 20.04 -10.18 25.76
C LYS A 7 21.33 -10.12 24.94
N ASP A 8 21.29 -10.55 23.69
CA ASP A 8 22.46 -10.54 22.80
C ASP A 8 22.59 -9.23 22.02
N LEU A 9 21.56 -8.38 22.02
CA LEU A 9 21.55 -7.07 21.36
C LEU A 9 22.35 -6.00 22.13
N GLU A 10 22.51 -6.14 23.45
CA GLU A 10 23.28 -5.17 24.26
C GLU A 10 24.74 -5.06 23.78
N LYS A 11 25.32 -6.13 23.21
CA LYS A 11 26.70 -6.09 22.69
C LYS A 11 26.84 -5.32 21.36
N TYR A 12 25.73 -5.11 20.66
CA TYR A 12 25.68 -4.41 19.37
C TYR A 12 25.15 -2.98 19.50
N LYS A 13 24.71 -2.59 20.70
CA LYS A 13 24.00 -1.34 20.97
C LYS A 13 24.86 -0.09 20.89
N ASP A 14 26.17 -0.25 21.10
CA ASP A 14 27.16 0.82 21.04
C ASP A 14 27.88 0.91 19.68
N ILE A 15 27.47 0.10 18.70
CA ILE A 15 28.04 0.15 17.35
C ILE A 15 27.34 1.26 16.57
N ASP A 16 28.13 2.12 15.95
CA ASP A 16 27.63 3.13 15.03
C ASP A 16 27.24 2.48 13.69
N GLU A 17 25.92 2.37 13.47
CA GLU A 17 25.34 1.77 12.26
C GLU A 17 25.69 2.58 11.01
N ASP A 18 25.71 3.92 11.10
CA ASP A 18 26.01 4.81 9.98
C ASP A 18 27.48 4.71 9.56
N GLU A 19 28.41 4.60 10.53
CA GLU A 19 29.83 4.41 10.25
C GLU A 19 30.11 3.04 9.59
N LEU A 20 29.39 1.98 10.03
CA LEU A 20 29.53 0.65 9.46
C LEU A 20 29.04 0.60 8.01
N LEU A 21 27.88 1.19 7.75
CA LEU A 21 27.30 1.27 6.40
C LEU A 21 28.14 2.16 5.47
N GLY A 22 28.74 3.24 5.99
CA GLY A 22 29.61 4.13 5.22
C GLY A 22 30.94 3.50 4.77
N LYS A 23 31.34 2.35 5.32
CA LYS A 23 32.55 1.61 4.91
C LYS A 23 32.31 0.66 3.72
N LEU A 24 31.04 0.39 3.39
CA LEU A 24 30.67 -0.45 2.26
C LEU A 24 30.74 0.35 0.95
N SER A 25 31.14 -0.32 -0.13
CA SER A 25 31.02 0.25 -1.47
C SER A 25 29.56 0.24 -1.95
N GLU A 26 29.26 1.03 -2.98
CA GLU A 26 27.89 1.14 -3.53
C GLU A 26 27.35 -0.21 -4.05
N GLU A 27 28.22 -1.04 -4.62
CA GLU A 27 27.89 -2.40 -5.08
C GLU A 27 27.52 -3.33 -3.90
N GLU A 28 28.27 -3.24 -2.79
CA GLU A 28 28.03 -4.06 -1.60
C GLU A 28 26.75 -3.63 -0.87
N LEU A 29 26.45 -2.33 -0.84
CA LEU A 29 25.19 -1.80 -0.30
C LEU A 29 23.98 -2.31 -1.09
N GLN A 30 24.07 -2.30 -2.43
CA GLN A 30 22.98 -2.78 -3.28
C GLN A 30 22.75 -4.29 -3.16
N GLN A 31 23.82 -5.06 -2.98
CA GLN A 31 23.72 -6.50 -2.71
C GLN A 31 23.10 -6.76 -1.33
N LEU A 32 23.42 -5.94 -0.32
CA LEU A 32 22.81 -6.02 1.01
C LEU A 32 21.31 -5.72 0.96
N GLU A 33 20.90 -4.69 0.21
CA GLU A 33 19.49 -4.35 -0.01
C GLU A 33 18.74 -5.51 -0.67
N SER A 34 19.31 -6.11 -1.70
CA SER A 34 18.75 -7.28 -2.38
C SER A 34 18.55 -8.47 -1.42
N ALA A 35 19.53 -8.74 -0.56
CA ALA A 35 19.44 -9.80 0.43
C ALA A 35 18.35 -9.53 1.50
N LEU A 36 18.11 -8.26 1.85
CA LEU A 36 17.02 -7.86 2.74
C LEU A 36 15.65 -8.08 2.10
N GLU A 37 15.52 -7.88 0.80
CA GLU A 37 14.27 -8.12 0.07
C GLU A 37 13.91 -9.60 -0.08
N GLU A 38 14.90 -10.50 -0.10
CA GLU A 38 14.71 -11.96 -0.18
C GLU A 38 14.41 -12.59 1.18
N LEU A 39 14.69 -11.89 2.28
CA LEU A 39 14.41 -12.37 3.63
C LEU A 39 12.89 -12.42 3.89
N ASP A 40 12.45 -13.45 4.62
CA ASP A 40 11.06 -13.60 5.05
C ASP A 40 10.60 -12.35 5.84
N PRO A 41 9.47 -11.69 5.49
CA PRO A 41 8.90 -10.58 6.26
C PRO A 41 8.71 -10.89 7.76
N GLU A 42 8.55 -12.17 8.12
CA GLU A 42 8.41 -12.61 9.51
C GLU A 42 9.75 -12.92 10.20
N HIS A 43 10.89 -12.74 9.52
CA HIS A 43 12.21 -13.04 10.06
C HIS A 43 12.50 -12.22 11.32
N SER A 44 12.87 -12.91 12.41
CA SER A 44 13.02 -12.31 13.74
C SER A 44 14.07 -11.20 13.85
N LEU A 45 15.09 -11.21 12.97
CA LEU A 45 16.16 -10.21 12.93
C LEU A 45 15.84 -9.03 11.99
N LEU A 46 14.74 -9.10 11.23
CA LEU A 46 14.35 -8.02 10.31
C LEU A 46 13.58 -6.94 11.10
N PRO A 47 14.10 -5.68 11.17
CA PRO A 47 13.42 -4.61 11.88
C PRO A 47 12.06 -4.29 11.25
N ALA A 48 11.09 -3.86 12.06
CA ALA A 48 9.71 -3.68 11.63
C ALA A 48 9.55 -2.76 10.40
N GLY A 49 10.36 -1.71 10.28
CA GLY A 49 10.35 -0.79 9.14
C GLY A 49 10.77 -1.46 7.82
N TYR A 50 11.67 -2.45 7.87
CA TYR A 50 12.17 -3.16 6.68
C TYR A 50 11.32 -4.38 6.30
N ARG A 51 10.31 -4.75 7.10
CA ARG A 51 9.37 -5.84 6.76
C ARG A 51 8.43 -5.46 5.63
N GLN A 52 8.19 -4.16 5.46
CA GLN A 52 7.35 -3.62 4.41
C GLN A 52 8.24 -2.97 3.35
N LYS A 53 8.10 -3.38 2.09
CA LYS A 53 8.78 -2.71 0.99
C LYS A 53 8.31 -1.26 0.88
N ASP A 54 9.25 -0.37 0.58
CA ASP A 54 8.93 1.01 0.29
C ASP A 54 8.00 1.06 -0.93
N GLN A 55 6.78 1.56 -0.71
CA GLN A 55 5.74 1.60 -1.75
C GLN A 55 5.96 2.73 -2.76
N THR A 56 7.01 3.52 -2.59
CA THR A 56 7.29 4.69 -3.41
C THR A 56 8.79 4.88 -3.57
N VAL A 57 9.23 5.09 -4.82
CA VAL A 57 10.59 5.49 -5.16
C VAL A 57 10.79 7.00 -4.98
N LYS A 58 9.71 7.74 -4.66
CA LYS A 58 9.77 9.19 -4.45
C LYS A 58 10.39 9.49 -3.10
N THR A 59 11.43 10.32 -3.12
CA THR A 59 12.01 10.88 -1.90
C THR A 59 10.98 11.70 -1.13
N PRO A 60 11.07 11.78 0.21
CA PRO A 60 10.17 12.60 1.01
C PRO A 60 10.28 14.06 0.58
N THR A 61 9.17 14.68 0.19
CA THR A 61 9.11 16.04 -0.35
C THR A 61 9.24 17.15 0.70
N GLY A 62 9.77 16.84 1.89
CA GLY A 62 9.87 17.79 3.00
C GLY A 62 8.56 17.96 3.79
N PRO A 63 8.40 19.06 4.56
CA PRO A 63 7.19 19.32 5.33
C PRO A 63 5.98 19.54 4.42
N PHE A 64 4.79 19.27 4.94
CA PHE A 64 3.54 19.40 4.20
C PHE A 64 3.30 20.84 3.70
N ASP A 65 3.25 21.01 2.37
CA ASP A 65 2.84 22.24 1.71
C ASP A 65 1.40 22.11 1.19
N ARG A 66 0.49 22.84 1.84
CA ARG A 66 -0.94 22.82 1.51
C ARG A 66 -1.25 23.47 0.17
N ASP A 67 -0.57 24.56 -0.17
CA ASP A 67 -0.90 25.35 -1.36
C ASP A 67 -0.48 24.59 -2.62
N GLN A 68 0.69 23.94 -2.57
CA GLN A 68 1.13 23.04 -3.63
C GLN A 68 0.17 21.86 -3.85
N LEU A 69 -0.36 21.27 -2.77
CA LEU A 69 -1.34 20.20 -2.86
C LEU A 69 -2.64 20.67 -3.53
N LEU A 70 -3.14 21.85 -3.18
CA LEU A 70 -4.36 22.39 -3.77
C LEU A 70 -4.22 22.64 -5.27
N VAL A 71 -3.11 23.24 -5.70
CA VAL A 71 -2.83 23.48 -7.13
C VAL A 71 -2.77 22.15 -7.90
N PHE A 72 -2.18 21.11 -7.31
CA PHE A 72 -2.15 19.78 -7.92
C PHE A 72 -3.57 19.20 -8.07
N LEU A 73 -4.39 19.24 -7.02
CA LEU A 73 -5.76 18.72 -7.04
C LEU A 73 -6.66 19.48 -8.02
N GLU A 74 -6.53 20.80 -8.10
CA GLU A 74 -7.27 21.62 -9.07
C GLU A 74 -6.92 21.23 -10.51
N LYS A 75 -5.63 21.04 -10.78
CA LYS A 75 -5.15 20.60 -12.10
C LYS A 75 -5.66 19.20 -12.43
N GLU A 76 -5.57 18.25 -11.50
CA GLU A 76 -6.03 16.88 -11.69
C GLU A 76 -7.55 16.83 -11.94
N ALA A 77 -8.32 17.62 -11.20
CA ALA A 77 -9.77 17.73 -11.39
C ALA A 77 -10.15 18.33 -12.75
N LEU A 78 -9.39 19.31 -13.24
CA LEU A 78 -9.59 19.92 -14.56
C LEU A 78 -9.22 18.96 -15.72
N GLU A 79 -8.21 18.12 -15.52
CA GLU A 79 -7.75 17.14 -16.52
C GLU A 79 -8.57 15.85 -16.51
N TYR A 80 -9.34 15.60 -15.45
CA TYR A 80 -10.17 14.40 -15.32
C TYR A 80 -11.28 14.39 -16.38
N LYS A 81 -11.27 13.36 -17.23
CA LYS A 81 -12.26 13.17 -18.28
C LYS A 81 -13.43 12.33 -17.78
N ASP A 82 -14.63 12.73 -18.18
CA ASP A 82 -15.83 11.95 -17.92
C ASP A 82 -15.77 10.58 -18.59
N ARG A 83 -16.47 9.62 -17.99
CA ARG A 83 -16.61 8.27 -18.53
C ARG A 83 -17.55 8.28 -19.73
N GLU A 84 -17.03 7.88 -20.89
CA GLU A 84 -17.78 7.81 -22.15
C GLU A 84 -18.86 6.70 -22.15
N ASP A 85 -18.70 5.67 -21.31
CA ASP A 85 -19.57 4.49 -21.22
C ASP A 85 -20.72 4.66 -20.21
N PHE A 86 -21.08 5.89 -19.84
CA PHE A 86 -22.15 6.15 -18.90
C PHE A 86 -23.53 5.90 -19.50
N VAL A 87 -24.30 4.99 -18.89
CA VAL A 87 -25.73 4.86 -19.16
C VAL A 87 -26.48 5.91 -18.35
N PRO A 88 -27.13 6.91 -18.98
CA PRO A 88 -27.83 7.96 -18.26
C PRO A 88 -28.93 7.38 -17.38
N PHE A 89 -28.98 7.82 -16.13
CA PHE A 89 -30.06 7.48 -15.23
C PHE A 89 -31.36 8.11 -15.74
N THR A 90 -32.26 7.30 -16.28
CA THR A 90 -33.50 7.78 -16.92
C THR A 90 -34.62 8.12 -15.93
N GLY A 91 -34.44 7.91 -14.62
CA GLY A 91 -35.48 8.17 -13.61
C GLY A 91 -36.74 7.30 -13.75
N GLU A 92 -36.76 6.40 -14.74
CA GLU A 92 -37.79 5.40 -14.89
C GLU A 92 -37.68 4.45 -13.71
N LYS A 93 -38.58 4.63 -12.74
CA LYS A 93 -38.98 3.52 -11.89
C LYS A 93 -39.37 2.42 -12.86
N LYS A 94 -38.56 1.36 -12.96
CA LYS A 94 -39.00 0.10 -13.56
C LYS A 94 -40.24 -0.31 -12.78
N VAL A 95 -41.41 0.15 -13.21
CA VAL A 95 -42.63 -0.63 -13.04
C VAL A 95 -42.25 -1.92 -13.72
N LEU A 96 -42.03 -2.93 -12.90
CA LEU A 96 -41.64 -4.27 -13.30
C LEU A 96 -42.35 -4.58 -14.63
N PRO A 97 -41.62 -4.94 -15.70
CA PRO A 97 -42.31 -5.38 -16.91
C PRO A 97 -43.26 -6.50 -16.50
N SER A 98 -44.45 -6.48 -17.11
CA SER A 98 -45.36 -7.62 -17.19
C SER A 98 -44.57 -8.95 -17.15
N PRO A 99 -44.99 -9.95 -16.36
CA PRO A 99 -44.19 -11.13 -16.02
C PRO A 99 -44.11 -12.12 -17.19
N SER A 100 -43.58 -11.70 -18.35
CA SER A 100 -43.44 -12.57 -19.52
C SER A 100 -41.99 -12.93 -19.87
N SER A 101 -40.98 -12.48 -19.13
CA SER A 101 -39.58 -12.84 -19.42
C SER A 101 -38.69 -13.15 -18.22
N ALA A 102 -39.22 -13.17 -16.99
CA ALA A 102 -38.50 -13.66 -15.83
C ALA A 102 -39.41 -14.59 -15.04
N SER A 103 -39.05 -15.88 -14.96
CA SER A 103 -39.74 -16.82 -14.09
C SER A 103 -39.64 -16.33 -12.64
N PRO A 104 -40.77 -16.16 -11.93
CA PRO A 104 -40.74 -15.81 -10.51
C PRO A 104 -39.94 -16.87 -9.74
N TRP A 105 -39.05 -16.42 -8.86
CA TRP A 105 -38.35 -17.32 -7.95
C TRP A 105 -39.38 -17.97 -7.02
N ILE A 106 -39.46 -19.30 -7.06
CA ILE A 106 -40.34 -20.09 -6.18
C ILE A 106 -39.45 -20.64 -5.06
N PRO A 107 -39.71 -20.30 -3.78
CA PRO A 107 -38.96 -20.86 -2.68
C PRO A 107 -39.16 -22.39 -2.64
N PRO A 108 -38.10 -23.19 -2.40
CA PRO A 108 -38.24 -24.63 -2.24
C PRO A 108 -39.15 -24.95 -1.05
N PRO A 109 -39.98 -26.01 -1.11
CA PRO A 109 -40.85 -26.37 -0.02
C PRO A 109 -40.03 -26.70 1.23
N LEU A 110 -40.51 -26.22 2.38
CA LEU A 110 -39.92 -26.51 3.69
C LEU A 110 -40.07 -28.03 3.99
N PRO A 111 -39.08 -28.62 4.69
CA PRO A 111 -39.09 -30.05 5.02
C PRO A 111 -40.26 -30.47 5.91
#